data_AF-A0A820MPA8-F1
#
_entry.id   AF-A0A820MPA8-F1
#
_cell.length_a   1.000
_cell.length_b   1.000
_cell.length_c   1.000
_cell.angle_alpha   90.00
_cell.angle_beta   90.00
_cell.angle_gamma   90.00
#
_symmetry.space_group_name_H-M   'P 1'
#
loop_
_entity.id
_entity.type
_entity.pdbx_description
1 polymer ?
#
loop_
_entity_poly.entity_id
_entity_poly.type
_entity_poly.pdbx_seq_one_letter_code
_entity_poly.pdbx_strand_id
1 'polypeptide(L)'
;QTEKSLDKIETKTIFTIECNTIKDIHKHTYCQSDNSLLILPGTQFKVLECLEQDDNLHLITLQEIQSSFLLQAQTSHIKSKNFLRKFLSCHKESKRFSTSPKTSISNSSYRNQSLEQLVFESGRGWTVDLDEQNITDQDIKFIVKHAIIKNHCKRIRLRDNNITSLGALTLAEGLKNNMTLESLDLRNNFISDLGVKSLALAIINSNLKTLNLESNGITTEGAQYLAQMLKNNQTLTELYLSKNHLGDRGVELLANVLNDDKKNHHDRDNKEVDTSNPSILQHLYLGHNDITDVGIKHLADMLKTNRMLTWLWLSGNEIGNRGVELLANTLAYHNSSLEWLFLNSNNAISDPSVDALVQMLKRNHSLKTIYINNCNLSEIAKQTLQEMIKSKKDFDLEV
;
A
#
# COMPACT_ATOMS: atom_id res chain seq x y z
N GLN A 1 45.17 -0.48 21.28
CA GLN A 1 45.25 -0.29 19.83
C GLN A 1 44.61 -1.51 19.17
N THR A 2 43.29 -1.58 19.32
CA THR A 2 42.29 -1.48 18.23
C THR A 2 42.06 -2.80 17.52
N GLU A 3 41.36 -3.68 18.24
CA GLU A 3 40.38 -4.59 17.65
C GLU A 3 39.43 -3.75 16.80
N LYS A 4 39.51 -3.89 15.47
CA LYS A 4 38.44 -3.47 14.58
C LYS A 4 37.39 -4.56 14.63
N SER A 5 36.35 -4.31 15.41
CA SER A 5 35.02 -4.88 15.26
C SER A 5 34.58 -4.70 13.80
N LEU A 6 34.76 -5.76 13.01
CA LEU A 6 33.99 -5.94 11.79
C LEU A 6 32.58 -6.31 12.24
N ASP A 7 31.67 -5.37 12.04
CA ASP A 7 30.25 -5.50 12.29
C ASP A 7 29.77 -6.88 11.83
N LYS A 8 29.29 -7.67 12.79
CA LYS A 8 28.39 -8.79 12.53
C LYS A 8 27.14 -8.19 11.89
N ILE A 9 27.15 -8.04 10.57
CA ILE A 9 25.94 -7.99 9.79
C ILE A 9 25.25 -9.32 10.10
N GLU A 10 24.13 -9.27 10.82
CA GLU A 10 23.28 -10.44 11.03
C GLU A 10 22.94 -11.01 9.65
N THR A 11 23.64 -12.08 9.27
CA THR A 11 23.37 -12.86 8.08
C THR A 11 22.06 -13.58 8.30
N LYS A 12 20.96 -12.90 7.97
CA LYS A 12 19.64 -13.52 7.91
C LYS A 12 19.65 -14.44 6.70
N THR A 13 19.76 -15.75 6.92
CA THR A 13 19.57 -16.77 5.88
C THR A 13 18.20 -16.53 5.26
N ILE A 14 18.14 -16.09 4.00
CA ILE A 14 16.86 -15.73 3.41
C ILE A 14 16.17 -16.99 2.88
N PHE A 15 16.89 -17.95 2.25
CA PHE A 15 16.30 -19.20 1.74
C PHE A 15 17.29 -20.38 1.70
N THR A 16 16.76 -21.59 1.83
CA THR A 16 17.45 -22.86 1.59
C THR A 16 16.76 -23.56 0.41
N ILE A 17 17.51 -23.97 -0.61
CA ILE A 17 16.96 -24.65 -1.79
C ILE A 17 17.62 -26.02 -1.93
N GLU A 18 16.81 -27.07 -2.01
CA GLU A 18 17.26 -28.42 -2.36
C GLU A 18 17.29 -28.56 -3.89
N CYS A 19 18.43 -28.94 -4.46
CA CYS A 19 18.54 -29.20 -5.90
C CYS A 19 19.52 -30.33 -6.20
N ASN A 20 19.28 -31.02 -7.33
CA ASN A 20 20.08 -32.18 -7.75
C ASN A 20 21.44 -31.79 -8.33
N THR A 21 21.58 -30.59 -8.91
CA THR A 21 22.88 -30.06 -9.38
C THR A 21 22.93 -28.53 -9.30
N ILE A 22 24.10 -27.96 -8.96
CA ILE A 22 24.34 -26.50 -8.91
C ILE A 22 24.04 -25.80 -10.26
N LYS A 23 24.20 -26.51 -11.39
CA LYS A 23 24.00 -25.96 -12.73
C LYS A 23 22.53 -25.63 -13.06
N ASP A 24 21.57 -26.21 -12.34
CA ASP A 24 20.14 -26.06 -12.63
C ASP A 24 19.53 -24.77 -12.03
N ILE A 25 20.22 -24.16 -11.05
CA ILE A 25 19.81 -22.92 -10.38
C ILE A 25 19.77 -21.73 -11.34
N HIS A 26 20.72 -21.66 -12.27
CA HIS A 26 20.79 -20.57 -13.26
C HIS A 26 19.69 -20.63 -14.35
N LYS A 27 18.95 -21.74 -14.44
CA LYS A 27 18.01 -22.00 -15.55
C LYS A 27 16.53 -21.80 -15.20
N HIS A 28 16.17 -21.60 -13.93
CA HIS A 28 14.78 -21.62 -13.48
C HIS A 28 14.42 -20.39 -12.62
N THR A 29 13.31 -19.75 -12.97
CA THR A 29 12.51 -18.87 -12.11
C THR A 29 11.63 -19.74 -11.22
N TYR A 30 11.68 -19.58 -9.89
CA TYR A 30 10.98 -20.48 -8.98
C TYR A 30 9.71 -19.87 -8.36
N CYS A 31 8.76 -20.74 -8.05
CA CYS A 31 7.52 -20.66 -7.27
C CYS A 31 7.32 -22.03 -6.65
N GLN A 32 6.83 -22.12 -5.42
CA GLN A 32 6.01 -23.28 -5.07
C GLN A 32 4.91 -22.86 -4.11
N SER A 33 3.81 -23.60 -4.19
CA SER A 33 2.74 -23.62 -3.22
C SER A 33 2.80 -24.94 -2.43
N ASP A 34 2.22 -24.91 -1.25
CA ASP A 34 2.03 -26.01 -0.29
C ASP A 34 3.30 -26.62 0.32
N ASN A 35 4.51 -26.27 -0.15
CA ASN A 35 5.75 -26.35 0.64
C ASN A 35 7.01 -25.82 -0.07
N SER A 36 6.94 -24.82 -0.99
CA SER A 36 8.17 -24.07 -1.29
C SER A 36 7.96 -22.64 -1.81
N LEU A 37 8.93 -22.14 -2.56
CA LEU A 37 9.40 -20.76 -2.58
C LEU A 37 9.34 -20.13 -3.99
N LEU A 38 8.86 -18.88 -4.03
CA LEU A 38 8.73 -18.08 -5.25
C LEU A 38 9.83 -17.02 -5.35
N ILE A 39 10.78 -17.25 -6.26
CA ILE A 39 11.83 -16.32 -6.68
C ILE A 39 11.35 -15.59 -7.94
N LEU A 40 11.13 -14.28 -7.79
CA LEU A 40 10.65 -13.40 -8.86
C LEU A 40 11.58 -13.42 -10.09
N PRO A 41 11.04 -13.28 -11.32
CA PRO A 41 11.84 -13.11 -12.52
C PRO A 41 12.80 -11.90 -12.41
N GLY A 42 14.10 -12.18 -12.48
CA GLY A 42 15.16 -11.17 -12.63
C GLY A 42 15.92 -10.78 -11.35
N THR A 43 15.58 -11.32 -10.18
CA THR A 43 16.37 -11.09 -8.96
C THR A 43 17.70 -11.83 -9.05
N GLN A 44 18.82 -11.13 -8.79
CA GLN A 44 20.17 -11.72 -8.81
C GLN A 44 20.60 -12.10 -7.39
N PHE A 45 21.09 -13.34 -7.25
CA PHE A 45 21.61 -13.86 -5.99
C PHE A 45 23.10 -14.21 -6.11
N LYS A 46 23.84 -14.01 -5.02
CA LYS A 46 25.17 -14.55 -4.79
C LYS A 46 25.02 -15.87 -4.05
N VAL A 47 25.70 -16.91 -4.51
CA VAL A 47 25.88 -18.11 -3.70
C VAL A 47 26.90 -17.81 -2.61
N LEU A 48 26.51 -17.98 -1.35
CA LEU A 48 27.40 -17.82 -0.20
C LEU A 48 28.04 -19.14 0.19
N GLU A 49 27.27 -20.22 0.18
CA GLU A 49 27.70 -21.54 0.64
C GLU A 49 26.91 -22.64 -0.09
N CYS A 50 27.55 -23.78 -0.33
CA CYS A 50 26.94 -24.98 -0.88
C CYS A 50 27.44 -26.20 -0.10
N LEU A 51 26.55 -26.90 0.59
CA LEU A 51 26.85 -28.11 1.35
C LEU A 51 26.26 -29.31 0.60
N GLU A 52 27.10 -30.31 0.34
CA GLU A 52 26.66 -31.60 -0.19
C GLU A 52 26.09 -32.46 0.94
N GLN A 53 24.83 -32.86 0.81
CA GLN A 53 24.23 -33.98 1.55
C GLN A 53 24.02 -35.14 0.57
N ASP A 54 24.22 -36.36 1.07
CA ASP A 54 24.37 -37.60 0.32
C ASP A 54 23.45 -37.78 -0.92
N ASP A 55 23.98 -38.48 -1.94
CA ASP A 55 23.31 -38.96 -3.15
C ASP A 55 22.32 -37.98 -3.84
N ASN A 56 22.83 -36.78 -4.15
CA ASN A 56 22.24 -35.73 -5.01
C ASN A 56 21.40 -34.65 -4.30
N LEU A 57 21.61 -34.37 -3.02
CA LEU A 57 21.01 -33.19 -2.37
C LEU A 57 22.06 -32.12 -2.05
N HIS A 58 21.93 -30.95 -2.67
CA HIS A 58 22.75 -29.79 -2.32
C HIS A 58 21.95 -28.78 -1.51
N LEU A 59 22.48 -28.38 -0.36
CA LEU A 59 21.97 -27.30 0.46
C LEU A 59 22.70 -26.01 0.12
N ILE A 60 22.00 -25.00 -0.43
CA ILE A 60 22.65 -23.81 -0.98
C ILE A 60 22.13 -22.54 -0.31
N THR A 61 23.05 -21.78 0.26
CA THR A 61 22.78 -20.50 0.92
C THR A 61 22.97 -19.36 -0.08
N LEU A 62 21.92 -18.55 -0.26
CA LEU A 62 21.89 -17.45 -1.22
C LEU A 62 21.79 -16.09 -0.52
N GLN A 63 22.49 -15.09 -1.05
CA GLN A 63 22.35 -13.67 -0.70
C GLN A 63 21.78 -12.90 -1.89
N GLU A 64 20.72 -12.13 -1.70
CA GLU A 64 20.24 -11.22 -2.74
C GLU A 64 21.28 -10.11 -2.99
N ILE A 65 21.74 -9.97 -4.24
CA ILE A 65 22.67 -8.90 -4.65
C ILE A 65 21.89 -7.69 -5.17
N GLN A 66 20.79 -7.95 -5.89
CA GLN A 66 20.02 -6.90 -6.56
C GLN A 66 18.60 -7.36 -6.89
N SER A 67 17.62 -6.54 -6.50
CA SER A 67 16.25 -6.66 -7.01
C SER A 67 16.20 -6.20 -8.46
N SER A 68 15.46 -6.91 -9.33
CA SER A 68 15.38 -6.66 -10.79
C SER A 68 14.85 -5.27 -11.21
N PHE A 69 14.51 -4.39 -10.27
CA PHE A 69 13.90 -3.10 -10.60
C PHE A 69 14.93 -1.99 -10.88
N LEU A 70 16.15 -2.06 -10.32
CA LEU A 70 17.19 -1.05 -10.59
C LEU A 70 17.71 -1.10 -12.04
N LEU A 71 17.63 -2.25 -12.72
CA LEU A 71 18.10 -2.41 -14.11
C LEU A 71 17.09 -1.98 -15.18
N GLN A 72 15.78 -1.95 -14.87
CA GLN A 72 14.76 -1.57 -15.86
C GLN A 72 14.47 -0.07 -15.88
N ALA A 73 14.71 0.65 -14.79
CA ALA A 73 14.61 2.12 -14.78
C ALA A 73 15.70 2.81 -15.63
N GLN A 74 16.83 2.14 -15.89
CA GLN A 74 17.95 2.68 -16.68
C GLN A 74 17.93 2.29 -18.18
N THR A 75 16.97 1.46 -18.62
CA THR A 75 16.91 0.98 -20.02
C THR A 75 15.54 1.20 -20.64
N SER A 76 15.04 2.44 -20.58
CA SER A 76 13.98 2.89 -21.48
C SER A 76 14.52 2.96 -22.92
N HIS A 77 14.31 1.91 -23.72
CA HIS A 77 14.08 1.94 -25.19
C HIS A 77 14.29 0.58 -25.90
N ILE A 78 13.65 -0.54 -25.49
CA ILE A 78 13.55 -1.72 -26.40
C ILE A 78 12.16 -2.39 -26.36
N LYS A 79 11.45 -2.21 -27.49
CA LYS A 79 10.20 -2.81 -28.02
C LYS A 79 9.62 -4.05 -27.30
N SER A 80 8.42 -3.88 -26.74
CA SER A 80 7.59 -4.86 -26.02
C SER A 80 6.91 -5.96 -26.87
N LYS A 81 7.57 -6.52 -27.90
CA LYS A 81 6.98 -7.61 -28.73
C LYS A 81 7.58 -9.00 -28.50
N ASN A 82 8.76 -9.12 -27.87
CA ASN A 82 9.43 -10.41 -27.70
C ASN A 82 9.04 -11.16 -26.41
N PHE A 83 8.59 -10.47 -25.36
CA PHE A 83 8.22 -11.10 -24.08
C PHE A 83 6.94 -11.93 -24.19
N LEU A 84 5.89 -11.39 -24.83
CA LEU A 84 4.63 -12.09 -25.13
C LEU A 84 4.83 -13.33 -26.04
N ARG A 85 5.80 -13.28 -26.97
CA ARG A 85 6.05 -14.39 -27.91
C ARG A 85 6.74 -15.58 -27.26
N LYS A 86 7.60 -15.34 -26.27
CA LYS A 86 8.30 -16.40 -25.51
C LYS A 86 7.38 -17.08 -24.49
N PHE A 87 6.43 -16.34 -23.91
CA PHE A 87 5.42 -16.90 -23.01
C PHE A 87 4.42 -17.80 -23.76
N LEU A 88 4.03 -17.43 -25.00
CA LEU A 88 3.13 -18.23 -25.83
C LEU A 88 3.79 -19.48 -26.46
N SER A 89 5.12 -19.54 -26.59
CA SER A 89 5.81 -20.71 -27.17
C SER A 89 5.91 -21.90 -26.22
N CYS A 90 5.91 -21.67 -24.90
CA CYS A 90 5.90 -22.76 -23.89
C CYS A 90 4.58 -23.55 -23.85
N HIS A 91 3.53 -23.13 -24.56
CA HIS A 91 2.25 -23.84 -24.65
C HIS A 91 2.15 -24.82 -25.83
N LYS A 92 3.20 -24.99 -26.65
CA LYS A 92 3.12 -25.83 -27.86
C LYS A 92 3.75 -27.22 -27.77
N GLU A 93 4.41 -27.59 -26.67
CA GLU A 93 5.12 -28.88 -26.60
C GLU A 93 4.36 -30.03 -25.90
N SER A 94 3.15 -29.82 -25.36
CA SER A 94 2.39 -30.90 -24.70
C SER A 94 1.40 -31.68 -25.61
N LYS A 95 1.66 -31.76 -26.92
CA LYS A 95 0.82 -32.55 -27.84
C LYS A 95 1.61 -33.58 -28.62
N ARG A 96 1.99 -34.67 -27.95
CA ARG A 96 2.21 -35.98 -28.58
C ARG A 96 1.83 -37.07 -27.57
N PHE A 97 0.65 -37.67 -27.74
CA PHE A 97 0.41 -39.13 -27.73
C PHE A 97 -1.10 -39.42 -27.94
N SER A 98 -1.36 -40.21 -29.01
CA SER A 98 -2.47 -41.15 -29.31
C SER A 98 -3.98 -40.75 -29.28
N THR A 99 -4.54 -40.60 -30.49
CA THR A 99 -5.72 -41.28 -31.11
C THR A 99 -7.10 -41.42 -30.39
N SER A 100 -8.04 -40.51 -30.75
CA SER A 100 -9.51 -40.64 -31.06
C SER A 100 -10.55 -41.24 -30.07
N PRO A 101 -11.87 -40.87 -30.14
CA PRO A 101 -12.51 -39.67 -30.72
C PRO A 101 -13.49 -38.91 -29.78
N LYS A 102 -13.54 -37.58 -29.97
CA LYS A 102 -14.65 -36.64 -29.72
C LYS A 102 -15.42 -36.75 -28.38
N THR A 103 -14.93 -36.04 -27.37
CA THR A 103 -15.78 -35.31 -26.42
C THR A 103 -15.16 -33.95 -26.13
N SER A 104 -16.02 -32.94 -26.06
CA SER A 104 -15.73 -31.52 -25.90
C SER A 104 -14.74 -31.21 -24.78
N ILE A 105 -13.62 -30.58 -25.14
CA ILE A 105 -12.67 -29.99 -24.20
C ILE A 105 -13.28 -28.68 -23.67
N SER A 106 -13.92 -28.72 -22.51
CA SER A 106 -14.11 -27.54 -21.66
C SER A 106 -13.01 -27.51 -20.62
N ASN A 107 -12.15 -26.50 -20.73
CA ASN A 107 -11.07 -26.16 -19.80
C ASN A 107 -11.57 -26.12 -18.34
N SER A 108 -10.76 -26.69 -17.43
CA SER A 108 -10.82 -26.63 -15.96
C SER A 108 -11.87 -25.68 -15.39
N SER A 109 -13.02 -26.23 -14.97
CA SER A 109 -14.16 -25.46 -14.49
C SER A 109 -13.85 -24.82 -13.13
N TYR A 110 -13.77 -23.50 -13.12
CA TYR A 110 -14.03 -22.70 -11.93
C TYR A 110 -15.41 -23.10 -11.35
N ARG A 111 -15.52 -23.33 -10.03
CA ARG A 111 -16.72 -23.94 -9.39
C ARG A 111 -17.38 -23.05 -8.33
N ASN A 112 -17.39 -21.74 -8.49
CA ASN A 112 -18.19 -20.86 -7.63
C ASN A 112 -19.31 -20.21 -8.43
N GLN A 113 -20.41 -20.95 -8.62
CA GLN A 113 -21.56 -20.49 -9.41
C GLN A 113 -22.18 -19.21 -8.82
N SER A 114 -22.14 -19.05 -7.49
CA SER A 114 -22.59 -17.84 -6.81
C SER A 114 -21.74 -16.62 -7.21
N LEU A 115 -20.42 -16.77 -7.31
CA LEU A 115 -19.55 -15.68 -7.77
C LEU A 115 -19.83 -15.31 -9.23
N GLU A 116 -20.02 -16.32 -10.10
CA GLU A 116 -20.31 -16.06 -11.51
C GLU A 116 -21.59 -15.22 -11.65
N GLN A 117 -22.65 -15.61 -10.94
CA GLN A 117 -23.91 -14.89 -10.94
C GLN A 117 -23.73 -13.44 -10.48
N LEU A 118 -23.06 -13.20 -9.35
CA LEU A 118 -22.84 -11.85 -8.81
C LEU A 118 -22.06 -10.95 -9.78
N VAL A 119 -21.01 -11.48 -10.42
CA VAL A 119 -20.17 -10.73 -11.38
C VAL A 119 -20.89 -10.47 -12.70
N PHE A 120 -21.81 -11.35 -13.12
CA PHE A 120 -22.58 -11.17 -14.36
C PHE A 120 -23.82 -10.29 -14.17
N GLU A 121 -24.45 -10.32 -13.00
CA GLU A 121 -25.58 -9.46 -12.65
C GLU A 121 -25.14 -7.99 -12.45
N SER A 122 -23.89 -7.78 -12.02
CA SER A 122 -23.27 -6.46 -12.01
C SER A 122 -22.96 -6.02 -13.43
N GLY A 123 -23.94 -5.36 -14.06
CA GLY A 123 -23.87 -4.86 -15.43
C GLY A 123 -22.66 -3.97 -15.74
N ARG A 124 -22.41 -3.71 -17.03
CA ARG A 124 -21.23 -2.94 -17.49
C ARG A 124 -21.15 -1.57 -16.83
N GLY A 125 -19.98 -1.23 -16.28
CA GLY A 125 -19.69 0.08 -15.72
C GLY A 125 -20.23 0.37 -14.31
N TRP A 126 -20.76 -0.62 -13.60
CA TRP A 126 -21.28 -0.46 -12.22
C TRP A 126 -20.33 -0.98 -11.14
N THR A 127 -20.84 -1.06 -9.90
CA THR A 127 -20.15 -1.62 -8.73
C THR A 127 -20.33 -3.13 -8.71
N VAL A 128 -19.23 -3.85 -8.53
CA VAL A 128 -19.20 -5.29 -8.27
C VAL A 128 -18.97 -5.46 -6.77
N ASP A 129 -20.00 -5.87 -6.04
CA ASP A 129 -19.95 -6.03 -4.59
C ASP A 129 -19.79 -7.51 -4.24
N LEU A 130 -18.65 -7.82 -3.63
CA LEU A 130 -18.20 -9.16 -3.31
C LEU A 130 -17.62 -9.24 -1.89
N ASP A 131 -18.13 -8.38 -1.00
CA ASP A 131 -17.78 -8.41 0.41
C ASP A 131 -18.20 -9.72 1.06
N GLU A 132 -17.38 -10.25 1.97
CA GLU A 132 -17.73 -11.39 2.84
C GLU A 132 -18.13 -12.67 2.06
N GLN A 133 -17.47 -12.94 0.93
CA GLN A 133 -17.79 -14.07 0.03
C GLN A 133 -16.81 -15.24 0.11
N ASN A 134 -15.87 -15.24 1.07
CA ASN A 134 -14.77 -16.22 1.18
C ASN A 134 -13.93 -16.34 -0.11
N ILE A 135 -13.76 -15.23 -0.84
CA ILE A 135 -12.97 -15.16 -2.07
C ILE A 135 -11.50 -15.41 -1.78
N THR A 136 -10.89 -16.28 -2.55
CA THR A 136 -9.46 -16.64 -2.50
C THR A 136 -8.71 -16.09 -3.71
N ASP A 137 -7.38 -16.21 -3.72
CA ASP A 137 -6.54 -15.80 -4.85
C ASP A 137 -6.90 -16.49 -6.18
N GLN A 138 -7.48 -17.69 -6.12
CA GLN A 138 -7.92 -18.40 -7.33
C GLN A 138 -9.14 -17.73 -7.97
N ASP A 139 -10.07 -17.25 -7.14
CA ASP A 139 -11.30 -16.56 -7.55
C ASP A 139 -10.99 -15.19 -8.17
N ILE A 140 -9.91 -14.54 -7.74
CA ILE A 140 -9.47 -13.26 -8.29
C ILE A 140 -9.19 -13.34 -9.79
N LYS A 141 -8.68 -14.48 -10.30
CA LYS A 141 -8.48 -14.67 -11.74
C LYS A 141 -9.79 -14.56 -12.51
N PHE A 142 -10.88 -15.08 -11.94
CA PHE A 142 -12.21 -14.96 -12.52
C PHE A 142 -12.69 -13.51 -12.48
N ILE A 143 -12.57 -12.84 -11.33
CA ILE A 143 -12.97 -11.43 -11.14
C ILE A 143 -12.22 -10.52 -12.10
N VAL A 144 -10.90 -10.64 -12.22
CA VAL A 144 -10.09 -9.85 -13.16
C VAL A 144 -10.59 -10.03 -14.59
N LYS A 145 -10.78 -11.29 -15.02
CA LYS A 145 -11.21 -11.60 -16.38
C LYS A 145 -12.60 -11.06 -16.70
N HIS A 146 -13.53 -11.16 -15.76
CA HIS A 146 -14.95 -10.88 -16.01
C HIS A 146 -15.36 -9.48 -15.57
N ALA A 147 -15.03 -9.05 -14.34
CA ALA A 147 -15.37 -7.73 -13.83
C ALA A 147 -14.49 -6.62 -14.44
N ILE A 148 -13.16 -6.78 -14.36
CA ILE A 148 -12.21 -5.70 -14.70
C ILE A 148 -12.01 -5.60 -16.23
N ILE A 149 -11.72 -6.72 -16.88
CA ILE A 149 -11.35 -6.74 -18.31
C ILE A 149 -12.58 -6.71 -19.23
N LYS A 150 -13.61 -7.52 -18.94
CA LYS A 150 -14.79 -7.64 -19.83
C LYS A 150 -15.88 -6.63 -19.52
N ASN A 151 -16.24 -6.48 -18.24
CA ASN A 151 -17.36 -5.64 -17.83
C ASN A 151 -16.95 -4.18 -17.60
N HIS A 152 -15.65 -3.89 -17.54
CA HIS A 152 -15.12 -2.56 -17.32
C HIS A 152 -15.78 -1.88 -16.10
N CYS A 153 -15.86 -2.61 -14.99
CA CYS A 153 -16.49 -2.11 -13.78
C CYS A 153 -15.81 -0.84 -13.28
N LYS A 154 -16.58 0.00 -12.58
CA LYS A 154 -16.09 1.25 -11.98
C LYS A 154 -15.66 1.07 -10.53
N ARG A 155 -16.29 0.14 -9.81
CA ARG A 155 -15.98 -0.11 -8.40
C ARG A 155 -15.98 -1.60 -8.12
N ILE A 156 -15.02 -2.04 -7.32
CA ILE A 156 -14.96 -3.41 -6.80
C ILE A 156 -14.88 -3.33 -5.28
N ARG A 157 -15.74 -4.06 -4.60
CA ARG A 157 -15.66 -4.29 -3.15
C ARG A 157 -15.35 -5.75 -2.88
N LEU A 158 -14.29 -5.99 -2.12
CA LEU A 158 -13.75 -7.30 -1.78
C LEU A 158 -13.40 -7.37 -0.29
N ARG A 159 -14.07 -6.59 0.55
CA ARG A 159 -13.79 -6.55 1.98
C ARG A 159 -14.09 -7.90 2.63
N ASP A 160 -13.36 -8.23 3.69
CA ASP A 160 -13.58 -9.42 4.52
C ASP A 160 -13.55 -10.72 3.68
N ASN A 161 -12.46 -10.90 2.93
CA ASN A 161 -12.19 -12.08 2.11
C ASN A 161 -10.80 -12.66 2.43
N ASN A 162 -10.41 -13.72 1.72
CA ASN A 162 -9.15 -14.46 1.93
C ASN A 162 -8.13 -14.14 0.82
N ILE A 163 -8.06 -12.87 0.39
CA ILE A 163 -7.15 -12.45 -0.67
C ILE A 163 -5.77 -12.19 -0.05
N THR A 164 -4.76 -12.87 -0.55
CA THR A 164 -3.37 -12.69 -0.13
C THR A 164 -2.61 -11.75 -1.09
N SER A 165 -1.32 -11.55 -0.85
CA SER A 165 -0.44 -10.88 -1.81
C SER A 165 -0.47 -11.47 -3.23
N LEU A 166 -0.76 -12.77 -3.38
CA LEU A 166 -0.86 -13.41 -4.70
C LEU A 166 -2.13 -12.98 -5.45
N GLY A 167 -3.26 -12.88 -4.75
CA GLY A 167 -4.49 -12.32 -5.30
C GLY A 167 -4.32 -10.84 -5.62
N ALA A 168 -3.64 -10.08 -4.76
CA ALA A 168 -3.30 -8.67 -5.02
C ALA A 168 -2.45 -8.50 -6.28
N LEU A 169 -1.45 -9.37 -6.48
CA LEU A 169 -0.66 -9.41 -7.71
C LEU A 169 -1.53 -9.70 -8.93
N THR A 170 -2.45 -10.67 -8.82
CA THR A 170 -3.37 -11.01 -9.91
C THR A 170 -4.31 -9.84 -10.24
N LEU A 171 -4.82 -9.13 -9.23
CA LEU A 171 -5.57 -7.88 -9.40
C LEU A 171 -4.71 -6.83 -10.13
N ALA A 172 -3.48 -6.61 -9.67
CA ALA A 172 -2.56 -5.65 -10.25
C ALA A 172 -2.29 -5.92 -11.73
N GLU A 173 -2.16 -7.18 -12.14
CA GLU A 173 -2.05 -7.55 -13.56
C GLU A 173 -3.29 -7.19 -14.36
N GLY A 174 -4.48 -7.39 -13.80
CA GLY A 174 -5.75 -6.98 -14.40
C GLY A 174 -5.93 -5.45 -14.50
N LEU A 175 -5.34 -4.72 -13.56
CA LEU A 175 -5.40 -3.25 -13.51
C LEU A 175 -4.41 -2.58 -14.46
N LYS A 176 -3.41 -3.30 -14.98
CA LYS A 176 -2.49 -2.74 -15.99
C LYS A 176 -3.27 -2.29 -17.23
N ASN A 177 -3.27 -0.98 -17.47
CA ASN A 177 -4.03 -0.31 -18.53
C ASN A 177 -5.57 -0.36 -18.37
N ASN A 178 -6.08 -0.74 -17.20
CA ASN A 178 -7.49 -0.54 -16.90
C ASN A 178 -7.72 0.96 -16.63
N MET A 179 -8.56 1.57 -17.46
CA MET A 179 -8.91 2.99 -17.37
C MET A 179 -10.35 3.21 -16.87
N THR A 180 -11.00 2.17 -16.34
CA THR A 180 -12.43 2.24 -15.96
C THR A 180 -12.65 2.14 -14.46
N LEU A 181 -11.78 1.44 -13.73
CA LEU A 181 -11.91 1.27 -12.31
C LEU A 181 -11.52 2.58 -11.59
N GLU A 182 -12.47 3.09 -10.81
CA GLU A 182 -12.35 4.33 -10.03
C GLU A 182 -12.24 4.03 -8.52
N SER A 183 -12.72 2.87 -8.04
CA SER A 183 -12.66 2.48 -6.61
C SER A 183 -12.32 1.00 -6.43
N LEU A 184 -11.40 0.71 -5.52
CA LEU A 184 -11.02 -0.64 -5.12
C LEU A 184 -10.99 -0.73 -3.60
N ASP A 185 -11.87 -1.57 -3.03
CA ASP A 185 -11.92 -1.85 -1.60
C ASP A 185 -11.44 -3.27 -1.30
N LEU A 186 -10.34 -3.38 -0.56
CA LEU A 186 -9.66 -4.61 -0.17
C LEU A 186 -9.55 -4.73 1.36
N ARG A 187 -10.41 -4.07 2.12
CA ARG A 187 -10.36 -4.09 3.59
C ARG A 187 -10.38 -5.50 4.17
N ASN A 188 -9.73 -5.70 5.31
CA ASN A 188 -9.76 -6.96 6.06
C ASN A 188 -9.42 -8.18 5.16
N ASN A 189 -8.24 -8.13 4.56
CA ASN A 189 -7.66 -9.22 3.75
C ASN A 189 -6.19 -9.44 4.19
N PHE A 190 -5.43 -10.24 3.46
CA PHE A 190 -4.03 -10.58 3.76
C PHE A 190 -3.08 -10.02 2.70
N ILE A 191 -3.32 -8.78 2.24
CA ILE A 191 -2.60 -8.21 1.09
C ILE A 191 -1.10 -8.05 1.37
N SER A 192 -0.70 -7.65 2.58
CA SER A 192 0.69 -7.41 3.01
C SER A 192 1.48 -6.40 2.14
N ASP A 193 2.72 -6.13 2.52
CA ASP A 193 3.60 -5.21 1.79
C ASP A 193 3.88 -5.68 0.35
N LEU A 194 3.95 -6.99 0.11
CA LEU A 194 4.18 -7.54 -1.24
C LEU A 194 2.98 -7.35 -2.17
N GLY A 195 1.78 -7.47 -1.63
CA GLY A 195 0.56 -7.18 -2.39
C GLY A 195 0.44 -5.68 -2.68
N VAL A 196 0.73 -4.84 -1.67
CA VAL A 196 0.77 -3.37 -1.82
C VAL A 196 1.77 -2.96 -2.90
N LYS A 197 2.98 -3.53 -2.91
CA LYS A 197 3.97 -3.29 -3.98
C LYS A 197 3.40 -3.53 -5.37
N SER A 198 2.72 -4.66 -5.53
CA SER A 198 2.14 -5.06 -6.81
C SER A 198 1.04 -4.09 -7.26
N LEU A 199 0.13 -3.75 -6.34
CA LEU A 199 -0.94 -2.78 -6.58
C LEU A 199 -0.38 -1.39 -6.89
N ALA A 200 0.56 -0.90 -6.07
CA ALA A 200 1.20 0.40 -6.22
C ALA A 200 1.78 0.57 -7.63
N LEU A 201 2.51 -0.42 -8.15
CA LEU A 201 3.05 -0.39 -9.52
C LEU A 201 1.97 -0.34 -10.61
N ALA A 202 0.84 -1.00 -10.40
CA ALA A 202 -0.25 -1.04 -11.39
C ALA A 202 -1.05 0.26 -11.43
N ILE A 203 -1.21 0.95 -10.30
CA ILE A 203 -2.13 2.09 -10.19
C ILE A 203 -1.49 3.46 -10.50
N ILE A 204 -0.16 3.55 -10.67
CA ILE A 204 0.54 4.81 -11.00
C ILE A 204 -0.15 5.57 -12.16
N ASN A 205 -0.54 4.85 -13.22
CA ASN A 205 -1.19 5.39 -14.41
C ASN A 205 -2.65 4.94 -14.57
N SER A 206 -3.33 4.65 -13.46
CA SER A 206 -4.74 4.22 -13.46
C SER A 206 -5.71 5.39 -13.27
N ASN A 207 -7.00 5.17 -13.50
CA ASN A 207 -8.08 6.11 -13.15
C ASN A 207 -8.62 5.91 -11.73
N LEU A 208 -7.89 5.17 -10.87
CA LEU A 208 -8.32 4.86 -9.52
C LEU A 208 -8.30 6.13 -8.66
N LYS A 209 -9.45 6.47 -8.08
CA LYS A 209 -9.65 7.62 -7.18
C LYS A 209 -9.62 7.20 -5.72
N THR A 210 -10.13 6.01 -5.43
CA THR A 210 -10.23 5.46 -4.07
C THR A 210 -9.55 4.11 -3.99
N LEU A 211 -8.58 3.99 -3.08
CA LEU A 211 -7.94 2.74 -2.72
C LEU A 211 -8.11 2.50 -1.22
N ASN A 212 -8.78 1.41 -0.86
CA ASN A 212 -8.96 1.01 0.52
C ASN A 212 -8.18 -0.26 0.87
N LEU A 213 -7.22 -0.12 1.78
CA LEU A 213 -6.30 -1.15 2.24
C LEU A 213 -6.30 -1.26 3.78
N GLU A 214 -7.36 -0.81 4.45
CA GLU A 214 -7.47 -0.95 5.91
C GLU A 214 -7.40 -2.43 6.34
N SER A 215 -6.75 -2.71 7.47
CA SER A 215 -6.59 -4.06 8.03
C SER A 215 -5.97 -5.08 7.07
N ASN A 216 -4.76 -4.83 6.59
CA ASN A 216 -4.07 -5.72 5.62
C ASN A 216 -2.66 -6.11 6.02
N GLY A 217 -2.25 -5.82 7.26
CA GLY A 217 -0.90 -6.12 7.76
C GLY A 217 0.20 -5.35 7.04
N ILE A 218 -0.10 -4.12 6.61
CA ILE A 218 0.84 -3.24 5.90
C ILE A 218 1.80 -2.63 6.91
N THR A 219 3.09 -2.66 6.62
CA THR A 219 4.13 -2.09 7.48
C THR A 219 4.74 -0.84 6.85
N THR A 220 5.82 -0.34 7.44
CA THR A 220 6.67 0.70 6.84
C THR A 220 7.12 0.35 5.41
N GLU A 221 7.37 -0.93 5.08
CA GLU A 221 7.79 -1.31 3.71
C GLU A 221 6.67 -1.06 2.69
N GLY A 222 5.43 -1.45 3.00
CA GLY A 222 4.27 -1.17 2.15
C GLY A 222 4.02 0.33 1.99
N ALA A 223 4.19 1.11 3.06
CA ALA A 223 4.11 2.57 3.02
C ALA A 223 5.14 3.18 2.05
N GLN A 224 6.35 2.62 1.97
CA GLN A 224 7.37 3.06 1.02
C GLN A 224 6.90 2.89 -0.43
N TYR A 225 6.29 1.75 -0.78
CA TYR A 225 5.75 1.53 -2.13
C TYR A 225 4.59 2.46 -2.45
N LEU A 226 3.71 2.72 -1.48
CA LEU A 226 2.61 3.69 -1.63
C LEU A 226 3.14 5.10 -1.82
N ALA A 227 4.16 5.52 -1.06
CA ALA A 227 4.78 6.83 -1.21
C ALA A 227 5.38 7.02 -2.62
N GLN A 228 6.10 6.01 -3.12
CA GLN A 228 6.65 6.03 -4.49
C GLN A 228 5.56 6.12 -5.56
N MET A 229 4.42 5.45 -5.35
CA MET A 229 3.27 5.54 -6.25
C MET A 229 2.63 6.92 -6.21
N LEU A 230 2.37 7.47 -5.02
CA LEU A 230 1.75 8.80 -4.82
C LEU A 230 2.55 9.94 -5.46
N LYS A 231 3.88 9.80 -5.56
CA LYS A 231 4.76 10.77 -6.22
C LYS A 231 4.40 10.98 -7.70
N ASN A 232 3.95 9.93 -8.38
CA ASN A 232 3.70 9.95 -9.83
C ASN A 232 2.22 9.82 -10.18
N ASN A 233 1.40 9.31 -9.24
CA ASN A 233 -0.03 9.19 -9.44
C ASN A 233 -0.70 10.57 -9.33
N GLN A 234 -1.63 10.82 -10.25
CA GLN A 234 -2.37 12.09 -10.37
C GLN A 234 -3.88 11.85 -10.44
N THR A 235 -4.35 10.73 -9.88
CA THR A 235 -5.76 10.29 -9.95
C THR A 235 -6.33 9.89 -8.60
N LEU A 236 -5.50 9.38 -7.69
CA LEU A 236 -5.89 8.92 -6.36
C LEU A 236 -6.15 10.10 -5.44
N THR A 237 -7.40 10.26 -5.01
CA THR A 237 -7.84 11.31 -4.11
C THR A 237 -8.07 10.80 -2.69
N GLU A 238 -8.31 9.49 -2.53
CA GLU A 238 -8.58 8.86 -1.23
C GLU A 238 -7.75 7.60 -1.01
N LEU A 239 -7.04 7.57 0.12
CA LEU A 239 -6.22 6.44 0.52
C LEU A 239 -6.53 6.04 1.97
N TYR A 240 -7.03 4.82 2.14
CA TYR A 240 -7.37 4.26 3.44
C TYR A 240 -6.34 3.22 3.85
N LEU A 241 -5.65 3.46 4.96
CA LEU A 241 -4.59 2.62 5.50
C LEU A 241 -4.80 2.32 6.99
N SER A 242 -5.99 2.56 7.53
CA SER A 242 -6.25 2.37 8.95
C SER A 242 -6.05 0.90 9.39
N LYS A 243 -5.78 0.65 10.67
CA LYS A 243 -5.56 -0.69 11.24
C LYS A 243 -4.43 -1.46 10.54
N ASN A 244 -3.29 -0.82 10.37
CA ASN A 244 -2.08 -1.42 9.85
C ASN A 244 -0.91 -1.11 10.81
N HIS A 245 0.33 -1.38 10.42
CA HIS A 245 1.52 -1.22 11.27
C HIS A 245 2.54 -0.30 10.60
N LEU A 246 2.07 0.84 10.08
CA LEU A 246 2.92 1.78 9.35
C LEU A 246 4.02 2.36 10.25
N GLY A 247 3.66 2.71 11.49
CA GLY A 247 4.52 3.40 12.45
C GLY A 247 4.93 4.80 11.98
N ASP A 248 5.70 5.49 12.81
CA ASP A 248 6.19 6.85 12.53
C ASP A 248 6.98 6.94 11.23
N ARG A 249 7.80 5.92 10.94
CA ARG A 249 8.61 5.86 9.72
C ARG A 249 7.76 5.69 8.45
N GLY A 250 6.70 4.90 8.50
CA GLY A 250 5.78 4.77 7.38
C GLY A 250 5.07 6.09 7.08
N VAL A 251 4.64 6.79 8.14
CA VAL A 251 4.03 8.12 8.03
C VAL A 251 5.01 9.17 7.48
N GLU A 252 6.27 9.16 7.93
CA GLU A 252 7.31 10.04 7.39
C GLU A 252 7.47 9.88 5.87
N LEU A 253 7.51 8.64 5.38
CA LEU A 253 7.64 8.36 3.94
C LEU A 253 6.46 8.91 3.15
N LEU A 254 5.24 8.76 3.65
CA LEU A 254 4.04 9.33 3.04
C LEU A 254 4.06 10.86 3.11
N ALA A 255 4.38 11.45 4.26
CA ALA A 255 4.45 12.90 4.46
C ALA A 255 5.46 13.56 3.51
N ASN A 256 6.63 12.94 3.29
CA ASN A 256 7.66 13.47 2.41
C ASN A 256 7.20 13.61 0.95
N VAL A 257 6.36 12.69 0.45
CA VAL A 257 5.87 12.75 -0.94
C VAL A 257 4.63 13.63 -1.12
N LEU A 258 3.90 13.89 -0.02
CA LEU A 258 2.76 14.81 0.01
C LEU A 258 3.20 16.27 0.23
N ASN A 259 4.46 16.53 0.54
CA ASN A 259 5.00 17.87 0.75
C ASN A 259 5.15 18.62 -0.59
N ASP A 260 4.53 19.81 -0.68
CA ASP A 260 4.54 20.64 -1.89
C ASP A 260 5.83 21.48 -2.04
N ASP A 261 6.60 21.66 -0.95
CA ASP A 261 7.87 22.40 -0.94
C ASP A 261 9.02 21.54 -1.48
N LYS A 262 8.96 21.20 -2.77
CA LYS A 262 9.98 20.43 -3.50
C LYS A 262 11.30 21.19 -3.72
N LYS A 263 11.58 22.26 -2.96
CA LYS A 263 12.68 23.20 -3.23
C LYS A 263 13.90 23.11 -2.32
N ASN A 264 13.90 22.36 -1.22
CA ASN A 264 14.96 22.54 -0.20
C ASN A 264 15.78 21.31 0.19
N HIS A 265 15.58 20.12 -0.39
CA HIS A 265 16.62 19.09 -0.33
C HIS A 265 17.59 19.25 -1.50
N HIS A 266 18.38 20.33 -1.44
CA HIS A 266 19.68 20.39 -2.09
C HIS A 266 20.60 19.38 -1.38
N ASP A 267 20.47 18.11 -1.73
CA ASP A 267 21.65 17.24 -1.69
C ASP A 267 22.65 17.84 -2.66
N ARG A 268 23.79 18.30 -2.12
CA ARG A 268 24.84 19.02 -2.84
C ARG A 268 25.57 18.17 -3.89
N ASP A 269 25.17 16.91 -4.06
CA ASP A 269 25.79 15.97 -4.97
C ASP A 269 24.75 15.43 -5.97
N ASN A 270 24.75 16.04 -7.15
CA ASN A 270 24.24 15.49 -8.42
C ASN A 270 23.16 14.39 -8.30
N LYS A 271 21.88 14.78 -8.31
CA LYS A 271 20.83 13.96 -8.93
C LYS A 271 19.61 14.81 -9.26
N GLU A 272 19.18 14.64 -10.51
CA GLU A 272 17.97 15.07 -11.19
C GLU A 272 17.01 16.02 -10.44
N VAL A 273 16.70 17.14 -11.09
CA VAL A 273 15.56 17.99 -10.74
C VAL A 273 14.32 17.10 -10.69
N ASP A 274 13.77 16.91 -9.49
CA ASP A 274 12.54 16.15 -9.29
C ASP A 274 11.37 16.90 -9.93
N THR A 275 11.03 16.53 -11.15
CA THR A 275 9.97 17.13 -11.97
C THR A 275 8.58 16.54 -11.67
N SER A 276 8.44 15.74 -10.61
CA SER A 276 7.15 15.16 -10.25
C SER A 276 6.14 16.25 -9.86
N ASN A 277 4.87 16.08 -10.26
CA ASN A 277 3.78 16.94 -9.81
C ASN A 277 3.48 16.70 -8.31
N PRO A 278 2.96 17.69 -7.58
CA PRO A 278 2.47 17.46 -6.23
C PRO A 278 1.35 16.40 -6.24
N SER A 279 1.26 15.61 -5.17
CA SER A 279 0.20 14.62 -5.05
C SER A 279 -1.15 15.31 -4.90
N ILE A 280 -2.19 14.80 -5.58
CA ILE A 280 -3.55 15.36 -5.50
C ILE A 280 -4.38 14.72 -4.38
N LEU A 281 -3.76 13.97 -3.47
CA LEU A 281 -4.44 13.23 -2.41
C LEU A 281 -5.17 14.21 -1.48
N GLN A 282 -6.47 14.00 -1.30
CA GLN A 282 -7.34 14.87 -0.49
C GLN A 282 -7.68 14.22 0.85
N HIS A 283 -7.91 12.90 0.85
CA HIS A 283 -8.32 12.15 2.03
C HIS A 283 -7.30 11.06 2.38
N LEU A 284 -6.78 11.13 3.61
CA LEU A 284 -5.79 10.19 4.12
C LEU A 284 -6.26 9.62 5.46
N TYR A 285 -6.42 8.29 5.51
CA TYR A 285 -6.84 7.59 6.71
C TYR A 285 -5.73 6.72 7.27
N LEU A 286 -5.25 7.08 8.45
CA LEU A 286 -4.10 6.52 9.16
C LEU A 286 -4.46 6.11 10.59
N GLY A 287 -5.74 5.83 10.89
CA GLY A 287 -6.13 5.42 12.24
C GLY A 287 -5.54 4.07 12.62
N HIS A 288 -5.25 3.80 13.89
CA HIS A 288 -4.69 2.52 14.35
C HIS A 288 -3.47 2.05 13.54
N ASN A 289 -2.38 2.83 13.59
CA ASN A 289 -1.15 2.61 12.82
C ASN A 289 0.13 2.76 13.65
N ASP A 290 0.02 2.68 14.97
CA ASP A 290 1.16 2.80 15.90
C ASP A 290 1.91 4.15 15.71
N ILE A 291 1.15 5.22 15.43
CA ILE A 291 1.70 6.57 15.19
C ILE A 291 1.84 7.32 16.51
N THR A 292 3.03 7.82 16.79
CA THR A 292 3.33 8.62 17.98
C THR A 292 3.47 10.11 17.64
N ASP A 293 3.83 10.91 18.64
CA ASP A 293 4.19 12.33 18.46
C ASP A 293 5.29 12.55 17.39
N VAL A 294 6.16 11.55 17.15
CA VAL A 294 7.20 11.62 16.12
C VAL A 294 6.58 11.58 14.72
N GLY A 295 5.70 10.63 14.42
CA GLY A 295 4.98 10.56 13.14
C GLY A 295 4.10 11.79 12.92
N ILE A 296 3.49 12.30 14.00
CA ILE A 296 2.72 13.54 13.95
C ILE A 296 3.58 14.75 13.61
N LYS A 297 4.82 14.83 14.09
CA LYS A 297 5.75 15.89 13.68
C LYS A 297 5.94 15.90 12.16
N HIS A 298 6.12 14.74 11.53
CA HIS A 298 6.27 14.64 10.07
C HIS A 298 5.01 15.10 9.31
N LEU A 299 3.82 14.72 9.79
CA LEU A 299 2.56 15.22 9.22
C LEU A 299 2.41 16.73 9.41
N ALA A 300 2.74 17.26 10.59
CA ALA A 300 2.69 18.68 10.88
C ALA A 300 3.68 19.48 10.03
N ASP A 301 4.86 18.93 9.72
CA ASP A 301 5.82 19.55 8.81
C ASP A 301 5.31 19.55 7.36
N MET A 302 4.72 18.44 6.90
CA MET A 302 4.10 18.34 5.57
C MET A 302 2.90 19.29 5.39
N LEU A 303 2.04 19.42 6.41
CA LEU A 303 0.87 20.28 6.37
C LEU A 303 1.21 21.78 6.30
N LYS A 304 2.45 22.19 6.59
CA LYS A 304 2.87 23.60 6.41
C LYS A 304 2.78 24.05 4.95
N THR A 305 2.96 23.11 4.03
CA THR A 305 3.16 23.37 2.60
C THR A 305 2.04 22.75 1.77
N ASN A 306 1.57 21.57 2.15
CA ASN A 306 0.51 20.86 1.46
C ASN A 306 -0.79 21.67 1.48
N ARG A 307 -1.39 21.79 0.28
CA ARG A 307 -2.68 22.48 0.09
C ARG A 307 -3.80 21.58 -0.44
N MET A 308 -3.51 20.29 -0.66
CA MET A 308 -4.45 19.34 -1.26
C MET A 308 -5.24 18.56 -0.20
N LEU A 309 -4.60 18.23 0.92
CA LEU A 309 -5.22 17.42 1.96
C LEU A 309 -6.28 18.23 2.70
N THR A 310 -7.51 17.73 2.66
CA THR A 310 -8.69 18.29 3.33
C THR A 310 -9.14 17.40 4.49
N TRP A 311 -8.83 16.10 4.44
CA TRP A 311 -9.29 15.11 5.41
C TRP A 311 -8.14 14.26 5.95
N LEU A 312 -7.96 14.28 7.27
CA LEU A 312 -6.91 13.54 7.95
C LEU A 312 -7.47 12.77 9.14
N TRP A 313 -7.48 11.44 9.02
CA TRP A 313 -7.97 10.54 10.06
C TRP A 313 -6.80 9.89 10.80
N LEU A 314 -6.66 10.21 12.08
CA LEU A 314 -5.55 9.78 12.96
C LEU A 314 -6.06 9.09 14.24
N SER A 315 -7.33 8.68 14.26
CA SER A 315 -7.93 8.09 15.46
C SER A 315 -7.32 6.75 15.84
N GLY A 316 -7.21 6.47 17.14
CA GLY A 316 -6.75 5.18 17.64
C GLY A 316 -5.25 4.93 17.49
N ASN A 317 -4.44 5.99 17.53
CA ASN A 317 -2.98 5.94 17.52
C ASN A 317 -2.40 6.21 18.93
N GLU A 318 -1.09 6.41 19.02
CA GLU A 318 -0.36 6.72 20.26
C GLU A 318 0.01 8.20 20.34
N ILE A 319 -0.89 9.08 19.90
CA ILE A 319 -0.66 10.53 19.87
C ILE A 319 -0.82 11.09 21.28
N GLY A 320 0.19 11.83 21.74
CA GLY A 320 0.20 12.53 23.01
C GLY A 320 -0.01 14.03 22.87
N ASN A 321 0.07 14.73 24.00
CA ASN A 321 -0.08 16.18 24.06
C ASN A 321 0.89 16.94 23.15
N ARG A 322 2.12 16.42 22.98
CA ARG A 322 3.14 17.06 22.14
C ARG A 322 2.79 16.96 20.66
N GLY A 323 2.28 15.82 20.20
CA GLY A 323 1.79 15.66 18.84
C GLY A 323 0.61 16.59 18.55
N VAL A 324 -0.34 16.68 19.48
CA VAL A 324 -1.46 17.63 19.36
C VAL A 324 -0.96 19.07 19.30
N GLU A 325 -0.01 19.47 20.15
CA GLU A 325 0.58 20.81 20.14
C GLU A 325 1.22 21.13 18.78
N LEU A 326 1.97 20.20 18.19
CA LEU A 326 2.60 20.36 16.87
C LEU A 326 1.56 20.54 15.76
N LEU A 327 0.53 19.67 15.72
CA LEU A 327 -0.56 19.79 14.74
C LEU A 327 -1.32 21.10 14.92
N ALA A 328 -1.74 21.40 16.14
CA ALA A 328 -2.50 22.59 16.47
C ALA A 328 -1.75 23.86 16.06
N ASN A 329 -0.44 23.94 16.35
CA ASN A 329 0.39 25.05 15.90
C ASN A 329 0.49 25.12 14.37
N THR A 330 0.75 24.02 13.67
CA THR A 330 0.77 24.03 12.20
C THR A 330 -0.56 24.51 11.61
N LEU A 331 -1.69 24.00 12.12
CA LEU A 331 -3.01 24.38 11.65
C LEU A 331 -3.35 25.84 11.99
N ALA A 332 -2.86 26.36 13.11
CA ALA A 332 -3.10 27.74 13.52
C ALA A 332 -2.37 28.77 12.63
N TYR A 333 -1.18 28.44 12.13
CA TYR A 333 -0.26 29.41 11.54
C TYR A 333 0.14 29.13 10.09
N HIS A 334 0.01 27.90 9.60
CA HIS A 334 0.62 27.48 8.32
C HIS A 334 -0.31 26.72 7.39
N ASN A 335 -1.38 26.11 7.89
CA ASN A 335 -2.32 25.35 7.06
C ASN A 335 -3.70 25.98 7.02
N SER A 336 -4.23 26.12 5.80
CA SER A 336 -5.57 26.63 5.52
C SER A 336 -6.34 25.72 4.54
N SER A 337 -5.91 24.47 4.37
CA SER A 337 -6.56 23.50 3.48
C SER A 337 -7.28 22.38 4.23
N LEU A 338 -6.77 21.99 5.41
CA LEU A 338 -7.36 20.91 6.18
C LEU A 338 -8.71 21.36 6.75
N GLU A 339 -9.73 20.54 6.53
CA GLU A 339 -11.12 20.79 6.88
C GLU A 339 -11.62 19.79 7.95
N TRP A 340 -11.16 18.53 7.90
CA TRP A 340 -11.53 17.48 8.85
C TRP A 340 -10.31 16.83 9.50
N LEU A 341 -10.32 16.81 10.83
CA LEU A 341 -9.28 16.18 11.65
C LEU A 341 -9.90 15.23 12.69
N PHE A 342 -9.48 13.97 12.67
CA PHE A 342 -9.97 12.96 13.62
C PHE A 342 -8.84 12.46 14.50
N LEU A 343 -8.88 12.81 15.79
CA LEU A 343 -7.93 12.44 16.83
C LEU A 343 -8.54 11.52 17.91
N ASN A 344 -9.74 11.00 17.67
CA ASN A 344 -10.45 10.12 18.60
C ASN A 344 -9.61 8.96 19.11
N SER A 345 -9.88 8.50 20.32
CA SER A 345 -9.28 7.28 20.88
C SER A 345 -7.74 7.32 20.95
N ASN A 346 -7.14 8.50 21.12
CA ASN A 346 -5.72 8.66 21.42
C ASN A 346 -5.56 8.94 22.93
N ASN A 347 -5.37 7.87 23.70
CA ASN A 347 -5.49 7.91 25.17
C ASN A 347 -4.42 8.78 25.87
N ALA A 348 -3.32 9.11 25.18
CA ALA A 348 -2.26 9.97 25.71
C ALA A 348 -2.57 11.48 25.53
N ILE A 349 -3.64 11.84 24.82
CA ILE A 349 -4.17 13.20 24.77
C ILE A 349 -4.90 13.49 26.08
N SER A 350 -4.48 14.55 26.76
CA SER A 350 -5.05 15.02 28.02
C SER A 350 -5.07 16.55 28.12
N ASP A 351 -5.52 17.09 29.25
CA ASP A 351 -5.73 18.52 29.50
C ASP A 351 -4.58 19.46 29.05
N PRO A 352 -3.28 19.11 29.14
CA PRO A 352 -2.21 19.97 28.65
C PRO A 352 -2.29 20.32 27.15
N SER A 353 -2.99 19.52 26.34
CA SER A 353 -3.20 19.81 24.91
C SER A 353 -4.26 20.89 24.64
N VAL A 354 -5.12 21.19 25.62
CA VAL A 354 -6.30 22.05 25.44
C VAL A 354 -5.92 23.46 25.02
N ASP A 355 -4.91 24.06 25.65
CA ASP A 355 -4.49 25.42 25.31
C ASP A 355 -4.07 25.52 23.84
N ALA A 356 -3.32 24.54 23.33
CA ALA A 356 -2.90 24.50 21.94
C ALA A 356 -4.12 24.36 21.00
N LEU A 357 -5.07 23.48 21.33
CA LEU A 357 -6.32 23.32 20.59
C LEU A 357 -7.15 24.60 20.59
N VAL A 358 -7.28 25.28 21.73
CA VAL A 358 -7.99 26.56 21.84
C VAL A 358 -7.35 27.63 20.97
N GLN A 359 -6.01 27.73 20.97
CA GLN A 359 -5.29 28.69 20.12
C GLN A 359 -5.46 28.38 18.63
N MET A 360 -5.41 27.10 18.26
CA MET A 360 -5.69 26.64 16.90
C MET A 360 -7.10 27.02 16.49
N LEU A 361 -8.11 26.73 17.31
CA LEU A 361 -9.50 27.08 17.01
C LEU A 361 -9.67 28.59 16.83
N LYS A 362 -8.98 29.44 17.61
CA LYS A 362 -9.08 30.91 17.44
C LYS A 362 -8.57 31.40 16.09
N ARG A 363 -7.54 30.78 15.53
CA ARG A 363 -6.81 31.28 14.35
C ARG A 363 -7.14 30.54 13.06
N ASN A 364 -7.42 29.25 13.14
CA ASN A 364 -7.70 28.45 11.97
C ASN A 364 -9.16 28.68 11.52
N HIS A 365 -9.31 29.00 10.23
CA HIS A 365 -10.60 29.27 9.59
C HIS A 365 -10.98 28.23 8.52
N SER A 366 -10.11 27.27 8.22
CA SER A 366 -10.38 26.22 7.23
C SER A 366 -11.02 24.98 7.85
N LEU A 367 -10.61 24.64 9.08
CA LEU A 367 -11.08 23.47 9.80
C LEU A 367 -12.57 23.65 10.10
N LYS A 368 -13.36 22.65 9.70
CA LYS A 368 -14.80 22.56 9.92
C LYS A 368 -15.12 21.57 11.02
N THR A 369 -14.30 20.53 11.17
CA THR A 369 -14.54 19.46 12.13
C THR A 369 -13.27 19.04 12.83
N ILE A 370 -13.35 18.88 14.14
CA ILE A 370 -12.35 18.14 14.92
C ILE A 370 -13.02 17.18 15.88
N TYR A 371 -12.68 15.90 15.78
CA TYR A 371 -13.14 14.89 16.74
C TYR A 371 -11.97 14.44 17.60
N ILE A 372 -12.12 14.51 18.92
CA ILE A 372 -11.14 14.15 19.93
C ILE A 372 -11.80 13.40 21.11
N ASN A 373 -12.91 12.71 20.83
CA ASN A 373 -13.62 11.90 21.81
C ASN A 373 -12.76 10.68 22.23
N ASN A 374 -13.13 10.04 23.34
CA ASN A 374 -12.39 8.90 23.89
C ASN A 374 -10.89 9.18 24.14
N CYS A 375 -10.55 10.44 24.46
CA CYS A 375 -9.24 10.85 24.97
C CYS A 375 -9.31 11.06 26.49
N ASN A 376 -8.18 11.28 27.16
CA ASN A 376 -8.11 11.49 28.61
C ASN A 376 -8.28 12.96 29.01
N LEU A 377 -9.30 13.61 28.44
CA LEU A 377 -9.67 15.01 28.75
C LEU A 377 -10.63 15.06 29.93
N SER A 378 -10.36 15.92 30.91
CA SER A 378 -11.28 16.20 32.01
C SER A 378 -12.55 16.91 31.51
N GLU A 379 -13.61 16.87 32.31
CA GLU A 379 -14.85 17.58 31.97
C GLU A 379 -14.64 19.10 31.85
N ILE A 380 -13.69 19.67 32.61
CA ILE A 380 -13.33 21.10 32.51
C ILE A 380 -12.68 21.39 31.15
N ALA A 381 -11.76 20.53 30.71
CA ALA A 381 -11.14 20.63 29.40
C ALA A 381 -12.16 20.55 28.26
N LYS A 382 -13.09 19.58 28.33
CA LYS A 382 -14.16 19.42 27.34
C LYS A 382 -15.08 20.65 27.29
N GLN A 383 -15.50 21.16 28.46
CA GLN A 383 -16.31 22.38 28.55
C GLN A 383 -15.59 23.58 27.94
N THR A 384 -14.29 23.72 28.20
CA THR A 384 -13.47 24.81 27.63
C THR A 384 -13.46 24.76 26.10
N LEU A 385 -13.28 23.58 25.51
CA LEU A 385 -13.31 23.42 24.05
C LEU A 385 -14.72 23.66 23.47
N GLN A 386 -15.77 23.18 24.14
CA GLN A 386 -17.16 23.40 23.73
C GLN A 386 -17.54 24.88 23.80
N GLU A 387 -17.10 25.63 24.81
CA GLU A 387 -17.35 27.06 24.91
C GLU A 387 -16.68 27.84 23.78
N MET A 388 -15.46 27.45 23.41
CA MET A 388 -14.74 28.09 22.31
C MET A 388 -15.47 27.99 20.98
N ILE A 389 -16.06 26.84 20.68
CA ILE A 389 -16.75 26.62 19.39
C ILE A 389 -18.15 27.24 19.33
N LYS A 390 -18.76 27.66 20.44
CA LYS A 390 -20.04 28.41 20.41
C LYS A 390 -19.94 29.69 19.57
N SER A 391 -18.73 30.26 19.48
CA SER A 391 -18.44 31.44 18.66
C SER A 391 -18.21 31.12 17.18
N LYS A 392 -18.04 29.84 16.83
CA LYS A 392 -17.83 29.38 15.45
C LYS A 392 -19.13 28.86 14.86
N LYS A 393 -19.57 29.48 13.76
CA LYS A 393 -20.71 29.00 12.98
C LYS A 393 -20.29 27.78 12.14
N ASP A 394 -21.16 26.79 12.04
CA ASP A 394 -21.01 25.61 11.18
C ASP A 394 -19.72 24.79 11.45
N PHE A 395 -19.24 24.80 12.71
CA PHE A 395 -18.09 24.01 13.17
C PHE A 395 -18.56 22.84 14.04
N ASP A 396 -18.07 21.64 13.75
CA ASP A 396 -18.40 20.42 14.48
C ASP A 396 -17.25 19.96 15.39
N LEU A 397 -17.59 19.67 16.65
CA LEU A 397 -16.64 19.27 17.68
C LEU A 397 -17.25 18.11 18.47
N GLU A 398 -16.52 17.00 18.50
CA GLU A 398 -16.83 15.86 19.36
C GLU A 398 -15.68 15.68 20.36
N VAL A 399 -15.93 15.85 21.66
CA VAL A 399 -14.93 15.85 22.77
C VAL A 399 -15.33 14.93 23.92
#